data_AF-A0A141RG29-F1
#
_entry.id   AF-A0A141RG29-F1
#
_cell.length_a   1.000
_cell.length_b   1.000
_cell.length_c   1.000
_cell.angle_alpha   90.00
_cell.angle_beta   90.00
_cell.angle_gamma   90.00
#
_symmetry.space_group_name_H-M   'P 1'
#
loop_
_entity.id
_entity.type
_entity.pdbx_description
1 polymer ?
#
loop_
_entity_poly.entity_id
_entity_poly.type
_entity_poly.pdbx_seq_one_letter_code
_entity_poly.pdbx_strand_id
1 'polypeptide(L)' 'YAQGKMMAPPAIKVGRYWMIDRNSRFVGTLAEPQLPINANPKLQRIIADGC' A
#
# COMPACT_ATOMS: atom_id res chain seq x y z
N TYR A 1 1.14 -7.31 8.74
CA TYR A 1 2.08 -6.87 7.68
C TYR A 1 1.95 -7.72 6.40
N ALA A 2 1.97 -9.06 6.47
CA ALA A 2 1.73 -9.93 5.30
C ALA A 2 0.26 -9.97 4.82
N GLN A 3 -0.68 -9.68 5.71
CA GLN A 3 -2.11 -9.60 5.41
C GLN A 3 -2.39 -8.22 4.80
N GLY A 4 -2.77 -8.18 3.52
CA GLY A 4 -3.15 -6.93 2.83
C GLY A 4 -2.40 -6.60 1.53
N LYS A 5 -1.66 -7.52 0.92
CA LYS A 5 -0.88 -7.27 -0.32
C LYS A 5 0.13 -6.11 -0.20
N MET A 6 0.54 -5.77 1.02
CA MET A 6 1.45 -4.65 1.29
C MET A 6 2.92 -4.99 0.97
N MET A 7 3.18 -6.14 0.36
CA MET A 7 4.51 -6.64 0.01
C MET A 7 4.52 -7.06 -1.46
N ALA A 8 5.57 -6.70 -2.20
CA ALA A 8 5.77 -7.08 -3.58
C ALA A 8 7.16 -7.75 -3.76
N PRO A 9 7.24 -9.03 -4.18
CA PRO A 9 6.12 -9.93 -4.49
C PRO A 9 5.31 -10.33 -3.23
N PRO A 10 4.03 -10.71 -3.37
CA PRO A 10 3.16 -11.02 -2.24
C PRO A 10 3.63 -12.26 -1.47
N ALA A 11 3.28 -12.32 -0.19
CA ALA A 11 3.58 -13.47 0.65
C ALA A 11 2.89 -14.74 0.13
N ILE A 12 3.61 -15.86 0.20
CA ILE A 12 3.13 -17.18 -0.27
C ILE A 12 2.87 -18.06 0.96
N LYS A 13 1.74 -18.77 0.97
CA LYS A 13 1.42 -19.72 2.03
C LYS A 13 2.15 -21.04 1.80
N VAL A 14 3.02 -21.41 2.73
CA VAL A 14 3.78 -22.67 2.71
C VAL A 14 3.46 -23.46 3.97
N GLY A 15 2.59 -24.47 3.83
CA GLY A 15 2.07 -25.25 4.95
C GLY A 15 1.31 -24.37 5.96
N ARG A 16 1.83 -24.29 7.18
CA ARG A 16 1.27 -23.47 8.28
C ARG A 16 1.84 -22.05 8.34
N TYR A 17 2.83 -21.72 7.51
CA TYR A 17 3.53 -20.44 7.56
C TYR A 17 3.28 -19.60 6.31
N TRP A 18 3.45 -18.29 6.45
CA TRP A 18 3.50 -17.34 5.34
C TRP A 18 4.96 -16.92 5.13
N MET A 19 5.44 -17.09 3.90
CA MET A 19 6.80 -16.72 3.52
C MET A 19 6.78 -15.46 2.66
N ILE A 20 7.72 -14.56 2.93
CA ILE A 20 7.96 -13.34 2.15
C ILE A 20 9.34 -13.49 1.52
N ASP A 21 9.47 -13.12 0.24
CA ASP A 21 10.77 -13.11 -0.43
C ASP A 21 11.72 -12.12 0.26
N ARG A 22 13.00 -12.46 0.38
CA ARG A 22 13.99 -11.59 1.04
C ARG A 22 14.10 -10.21 0.37
N ASN A 23 13.92 -10.15 -0.95
CA ASN A 23 13.99 -8.93 -1.73
C ASN A 23 12.62 -8.25 -1.88
N SER A 24 11.60 -8.75 -1.18
CA SER A 24 10.27 -8.15 -1.20
C SER A 24 10.31 -6.73 -0.63
N ARG A 25 9.74 -5.78 -1.35
CA ARG A 25 9.55 -4.40 -0.87
C ARG A 25 8.17 -4.23 -0.27
N PHE A 26 8.11 -3.43 0.80
CA PHE A 26 6.83 -2.93 1.28
C PHE A 26 6.26 -1.91 0.28
N VAL A 27 5.05 -2.17 -0.18
CA VAL A 27 4.27 -1.33 -1.10
C VAL A 27 3.00 -0.80 -0.45
N GLY A 28 2.82 -1.03 0.84
CA GLY A 28 1.68 -0.48 1.56
C GLY A 28 1.78 1.02 1.81
N THR A 29 0.63 1.65 2.08
CA THR A 29 0.57 3.05 2.49
C THR A 29 1.19 3.21 3.88
N LEU A 30 2.39 3.79 3.96
CA LEU A 30 3.08 4.08 5.23
C LEU A 30 2.48 5.28 5.98
N ALA A 31 1.91 6.22 5.24
CA ALA A 31 1.23 7.40 5.74
C ALA A 31 0.14 7.80 4.76
N GLU A 32 -1.02 8.20 5.26
CA GLU A 32 -2.03 8.85 4.44
C GLU A 32 -1.47 10.18 3.91
N PRO A 33 -1.65 10.48 2.61
CA PRO A 33 -1.17 11.74 2.05
C PRO A 33 -1.87 12.90 2.77
N GLN A 34 -1.09 13.76 3.42
CA GLN A 34 -1.61 14.97 4.05
C GLN A 34 -1.94 15.98 2.96
N LEU A 35 -3.23 16.21 2.69
CA LEU A 35 -3.64 17.28 1.79
C LEU A 35 -3.68 18.63 2.53
N PRO A 36 -3.12 19.69 1.95
CA PRO A 36 -3.37 21.04 2.46
C PRO A 36 -4.87 21.39 2.31
N ILE A 37 -5.42 22.14 3.26
CA ILE A 37 -6.84 22.54 3.29
C ILE A 37 -7.24 23.31 2.02
N ASN A 38 -6.29 24.04 1.42
CA ASN A 38 -6.47 24.80 0.18
C ASN A 38 -6.01 24.03 -1.07
N ALA A 39 -5.91 22.70 -1.00
CA ALA A 39 -5.57 21.88 -2.16
C ALA A 39 -6.56 22.12 -3.30
N ASN A 40 -6.04 22.13 -4.54
CA ASN A 40 -6.87 22.29 -5.72
C ASN A 40 -7.97 21.20 -5.72
N PRO A 41 -9.26 21.54 -5.94
CA PRO A 41 -10.34 20.57 -6.00
C PRO A 41 -10.08 19.40 -6.97
N LYS A 42 -9.33 19.65 -8.05
CA LYS A 42 -8.91 18.62 -9.00
C LYS A 42 -7.95 17.61 -8.36
N LEU A 43 -7.04 18.05 -7.50
CA LEU A 43 -6.09 17.19 -6.79
C LEU A 43 -6.80 16.37 -5.71
N GLN A 44 -7.76 16.97 -4.99
CA GLN A 44 -8.63 16.23 -4.07
C GLN A 44 -9.37 15.09 -4.78
N ARG A 45 -9.92 15.37 -5.97
CA ARG A 45 -10.64 14.37 -6.75
C ARG A 45 -9.74 13.25 -7.26
N ILE A 46 -8.54 13.56 -7.74
CA ILE A 46 -7.56 12.54 -8.18
C ILE A 46 -7.19 11.58 -7.04
N ILE A 47 -7.04 12.10 -5.82
CA ILE A 47 -6.69 11.28 -4.65
C ILE A 47 -7.89 10.46 -4.18
N ALA A 48 -9.10 11.04 -4.17
CA ALA A 48 -10.33 10.36 -3.77
C ALA A 48 -10.76 9.26 -4.75
N ASP A 49 -10.56 9.49 -6.06
CA ASP A 49 -10.96 8.54 -7.11
C ASP A 49 -10.09 7.26 -7.10
N GLY A 50 -8.99 7.25 -6.34
CA GLY A 50 -8.22 6.03 -6.01
C GLY A 50 -7.79 5.24 -7.24
N CYS A 51 -6.74 5.70 -7.93
CA CYS A 51 -6.01 4.84 -8.87
C CYS A 51 -5.28 3.71 -8.14
#